data_AF-A0A7X7K771-F1
#
_entry.id   AF-A0A7X7K771-F1
#
_cell.length_a   1.000
_cell.length_b   1.000
_cell.length_c   1.000
_cell.angle_alpha   90.00
_cell.angle_beta   90.00
_cell.angle_gamma   90.00
#
_symmetry.space_group_name_H-M   'P 1'
#
loop_
_entity.id
_entity.type
_entity.pdbx_description
1 polymer ?
#
loop_
_entity_poly.entity_id
_entity_poly.type
_entity_poly.pdbx_seq_one_letter_code
_entity_poly.pdbx_strand_id
1 'polypeptide(L)'
;MSDDTRADTPPATAEPTPTTASLASRSVRSRLARLGNRGGSSTAPTLEPLLVAIRANHPRADLSLVERAFEVADRAHTGQLRKSGDPYITHPVAVATILAELGMTAPTLAAALLHDTVEDTEYSLKDLTADFGEEIAMLVDGVTKLDKVSYGDAAQAETVRKMVVAMARDIRVLVIKLADRLHNARTWRFVSKESAARKARETLVVIAPLAHRLGMATVKWELEDLSFAALYPKVYDEIVRLVAERAPAREEYLAVVREQVGADLRAAKIKAVVTGRPKHYYSIYQKMIVRGRDFADIYDLVGVRVLVDSVRDCYGALGALHARWNPVPGRFKDYIAMPKFNLY
;
A
#
# COMPACT_ATOMS: atom_id res chain seq x y z
N MET A 1 -63.09 67.18 18.38
CA MET A 1 -63.10 66.58 19.73
C MET A 1 -61.69 66.03 19.92
N SER A 2 -60.69 66.85 20.26
CA SER A 2 -60.44 67.54 21.57
C SER A 2 -60.34 66.50 22.68
N ASP A 3 -59.32 66.34 23.53
CA ASP A 3 -58.04 66.99 23.86
C ASP A 3 -57.12 65.85 24.37
N ASP A 4 -55.83 65.77 24.07
CA ASP A 4 -54.67 66.44 24.69
C ASP A 4 -54.48 66.21 26.20
N THR A 5 -53.43 65.45 26.57
CA THR A 5 -52.59 65.75 27.74
C THR A 5 -51.21 65.09 27.62
N ARG A 6 -50.20 65.90 27.25
CA ARG A 6 -48.77 65.78 27.63
C ARG A 6 -48.63 65.96 29.16
N ALA A 7 -47.57 65.62 29.90
CA ALA A 7 -46.11 65.63 29.72
C ALA A 7 -45.51 64.59 30.74
N ASP A 8 -44.22 64.23 30.83
CA ASP A 8 -42.99 65.03 30.85
C ASP A 8 -41.76 64.09 30.89
N THR A 9 -40.60 64.51 30.35
CA THR A 9 -39.28 63.80 30.36
C THR A 9 -38.30 64.66 31.17
N PRO A 10 -37.26 64.16 31.92
CA PRO A 10 -35.93 63.85 31.34
C PRO A 10 -35.07 62.86 32.22
N PRO A 11 -33.71 62.78 32.13
CA PRO A 11 -32.98 61.76 31.36
C PRO A 11 -31.95 60.92 32.17
N ALA A 12 -31.35 59.94 31.48
CA ALA A 12 -30.00 59.38 31.65
C ALA A 12 -29.49 58.90 33.03
N THR A 13 -29.17 57.60 33.13
CA THR A 13 -27.98 57.10 33.84
C THR A 13 -27.45 55.84 33.17
N ALA A 14 -26.26 55.97 32.59
CA ALA A 14 -25.41 54.89 32.14
C ALA A 14 -24.55 54.40 33.32
N GLU A 15 -24.43 53.10 33.49
CA GLU A 15 -23.54 52.41 34.45
C GLU A 15 -23.14 51.03 33.88
N PRO A 16 -22.00 50.43 34.26
CA PRO A 16 -20.71 50.74 33.67
C PRO A 16 -20.04 49.51 33.03
N THR A 17 -19.19 49.75 32.04
CA THR A 17 -18.18 48.82 31.54
C THR A 17 -17.14 48.48 32.63
N PRO A 18 -16.80 47.20 32.86
CA PRO A 18 -15.56 46.85 33.52
C PRO A 18 -14.43 46.74 32.50
N THR A 19 -13.47 47.66 32.64
CA THR A 19 -12.21 47.72 31.91
C THR A 19 -11.22 46.68 32.45
N THR A 20 -10.57 45.99 31.50
CA THR A 20 -9.29 45.25 31.56
C THR A 20 -8.59 45.07 32.90
N ALA A 21 -8.46 43.81 33.34
CA ALA A 21 -7.26 43.32 34.02
C ALA A 21 -7.15 41.78 33.93
N SER A 22 -5.94 41.30 33.62
CA SER A 22 -5.45 39.96 33.98
C SER A 22 -5.95 38.72 33.19
N LEU A 23 -5.55 38.59 31.92
CA LEU A 23 -5.38 37.26 31.28
C LEU A 23 -4.00 37.03 30.64
N ALA A 24 -3.05 37.93 30.87
CA ALA A 24 -1.64 37.72 30.56
C ALA A 24 -0.91 37.00 31.72
N SER A 25 -1.22 35.72 31.96
CA SER A 25 -0.37 34.90 32.87
C SER A 25 -0.48 33.37 32.70
N ARG A 26 -1.24 32.85 31.71
CA ARG A 26 -1.30 31.39 31.46
C ARG A 26 -0.33 30.86 30.40
N SER A 27 0.56 31.71 29.87
CA SER A 27 1.53 31.36 28.81
C SER A 27 2.92 30.90 29.32
N VAL A 28 3.15 30.75 30.63
CA VAL A 28 4.52 30.50 31.15
C VAL A 28 4.66 29.21 31.97
N ARG A 29 3.59 28.44 32.21
CA ARG A 29 3.68 27.14 32.92
C ARG A 29 3.79 25.90 32.02
N SER A 30 3.86 26.04 30.69
CA SER A 30 4.10 24.91 29.76
C SER A 30 5.53 24.82 29.22
N ARG A 31 6.46 25.68 29.67
CA ARG A 31 7.86 25.72 29.20
C ARG A 31 8.91 25.25 30.22
N LEU A 32 8.50 24.70 31.37
CA LEU A 32 9.42 24.22 32.41
C LEU A 32 9.20 22.75 32.82
N ALA A 33 8.59 21.95 31.94
CA ALA A 33 8.54 20.49 32.05
C ALA A 33 9.35 19.79 30.93
N ARG A 34 10.37 20.47 30.37
CA ARG A 34 11.30 19.94 29.34
C ARG A 34 12.74 19.78 29.82
N LEU A 35 12.97 19.83 31.13
CA LEU A 35 14.24 19.41 31.74
C LEU A 35 13.95 18.36 32.81
N GLY A 36 13.90 17.09 32.40
CA GLY A 36 13.73 15.99 33.35
C GLY A 36 13.01 14.78 32.79
N ASN A 37 13.44 14.26 31.63
CA ASN A 37 13.28 12.85 31.31
C ASN A 37 14.29 12.42 30.22
N ARG A 38 15.54 12.19 30.63
CA ARG A 38 16.51 11.45 29.81
C ARG A 38 16.23 9.96 30.04
N GLY A 39 15.32 9.40 29.25
CA GLY A 39 14.95 7.98 29.35
C GLY A 39 13.83 7.50 28.42
N GLY A 40 13.44 8.27 27.40
CA GLY A 40 12.54 7.80 26.34
C GLY A 40 13.33 7.51 25.08
N SER A 41 13.29 6.27 24.59
CA SER A 41 13.77 5.88 23.26
C SER A 41 13.31 6.93 22.24
N SER A 42 14.25 7.66 21.62
CA SER A 42 13.92 8.57 20.53
C SER A 42 13.73 7.74 19.27
N THR A 43 12.54 7.19 19.07
CA THR A 43 12.21 6.54 17.80
C THR A 43 12.36 7.58 16.69
N ALA A 44 13.20 7.28 15.70
CA ALA A 44 13.40 8.15 14.56
C ALA A 44 12.04 8.41 13.87
N PRO A 45 11.74 9.65 13.43
CA PRO A 45 10.45 9.96 12.79
C PRO A 45 10.13 9.09 11.57
N THR A 46 11.17 8.57 10.93
CA THR A 46 11.10 7.65 9.79
C THR A 46 10.57 6.26 10.18
N LEU A 47 10.76 5.82 11.42
CA LEU A 47 10.37 4.49 11.90
C LEU A 47 8.90 4.43 12.34
N GLU A 48 8.28 5.57 12.66
CA GLU A 48 6.91 5.62 13.18
C GLU A 48 5.87 4.91 12.30
N PRO A 49 5.85 5.10 10.96
CA PRO A 49 4.89 4.39 10.09
C PRO A 49 5.03 2.87 10.17
N LEU A 50 6.26 2.37 10.29
CA LEU A 50 6.54 0.95 10.45
C LEU A 50 5.98 0.43 11.79
N LEU A 51 6.24 1.13 12.89
CA LEU A 51 5.76 0.72 14.21
C LEU A 51 4.23 0.72 14.30
N VAL A 52 3.57 1.70 13.67
CA VAL A 52 2.11 1.74 13.58
C VAL A 52 1.56 0.54 12.82
N ALA A 53 2.15 0.21 11.66
CA ALA A 53 1.74 -0.95 10.86
C ALA A 53 1.95 -2.27 11.62
N ILE A 54 3.07 -2.41 12.35
CA ILE A 54 3.34 -3.59 13.17
C ILE A 54 2.30 -3.72 14.29
N ARG A 55 2.00 -2.65 15.02
CA ARG A 55 1.02 -2.70 16.12
C ARG A 55 -0.39 -3.01 15.63
N ALA A 56 -0.76 -2.60 14.42
CA ALA A 56 -2.05 -2.90 13.83
C ALA A 56 -2.24 -4.40 13.54
N ASN A 57 -1.20 -5.07 13.03
CA ASN A 57 -1.26 -6.48 12.64
C ASN A 57 -0.80 -7.44 13.75
N HIS A 58 0.14 -7.02 14.60
CA HIS A 58 0.71 -7.79 15.71
C HIS A 58 0.77 -6.95 16.99
N PRO A 59 -0.36 -6.76 17.70
CA PRO A 59 -0.42 -5.90 18.89
C PRO A 59 0.47 -6.32 20.07
N ARG A 60 0.93 -7.57 20.08
CA ARG A 60 1.79 -8.15 21.12
C ARG A 60 3.23 -8.41 20.66
N ALA A 61 3.60 -7.96 19.46
CA ALA A 61 4.95 -8.16 18.96
C ALA A 61 5.97 -7.39 19.82
N ASP A 62 7.09 -8.04 20.12
CA ASP A 62 8.26 -7.35 20.65
C ASP A 62 8.91 -6.54 19.52
N LEU A 63 8.93 -5.22 19.68
CA LEU A 63 9.47 -4.27 18.71
C LEU A 63 10.99 -4.12 18.84
N SER A 64 11.59 -4.62 19.93
CA SER A 64 13.02 -4.44 20.21
C SER A 64 13.92 -4.96 19.09
N LEU A 65 13.54 -6.10 18.48
CA LEU A 65 14.28 -6.68 17.36
C LEU A 65 14.29 -5.76 16.13
N VAL A 66 13.16 -5.13 15.82
CA VAL A 66 12.99 -4.25 14.65
C VAL A 66 13.70 -2.91 14.90
N GLU A 67 13.61 -2.38 16.12
CA GLU A 67 14.34 -1.16 16.51
C GLU A 67 15.85 -1.35 16.43
N ARG A 68 16.38 -2.46 16.95
CA ARG A 68 17.82 -2.79 16.82
C ARG A 68 18.25 -2.97 15.36
N ALA A 69 17.42 -3.64 14.55
CA ALA A 69 17.70 -3.80 13.12
C ALA A 69 17.75 -2.44 12.39
N PHE A 70 16.84 -1.52 12.74
CA PHE A 70 16.85 -0.17 12.22
C PHE A 70 18.13 0.60 12.61
N GLU A 71 18.54 0.55 13.88
CA GLU A 71 19.77 1.21 14.35
C GLU A 71 21.03 0.67 13.67
N VAL A 72 21.08 -0.62 13.38
CA VAL A 72 22.19 -1.22 12.62
C VAL A 72 22.16 -0.75 11.16
N ALA A 73 20.99 -0.80 10.52
CA ALA A 73 20.85 -0.35 9.13
C ALA A 73 21.16 1.15 8.96
N ASP A 74 20.69 2.01 9.87
CA ASP A 74 20.93 3.46 9.82
C ASP A 74 22.43 3.79 9.98
N ARG A 75 23.11 3.08 10.90
CA ARG A 75 24.56 3.19 11.07
C ARG A 75 25.31 2.69 9.85
N ALA A 76 24.94 1.53 9.31
CA ALA A 76 25.60 0.93 8.15
C ALA A 76 25.49 1.83 6.90
N HIS A 77 24.34 2.49 6.72
CA HIS A 77 24.08 3.37 5.58
C HIS A 77 24.32 4.87 5.88
N THR A 78 25.02 5.19 6.98
CA THR A 78 25.30 6.58 7.35
C THR A 78 26.11 7.28 6.26
N GLY A 79 25.61 8.43 5.79
CA GLY A 79 26.23 9.21 4.71
C GLY A 79 25.90 8.73 3.29
N GLN A 80 25.16 7.63 3.14
CA GLN A 80 24.72 7.16 1.83
C GLN A 80 23.40 7.85 1.42
N LEU A 81 23.35 8.32 0.18
CA LEU A 81 22.18 8.98 -0.40
C LEU A 81 21.60 8.15 -1.55
N ARG A 82 20.26 8.16 -1.66
CA ARG A 82 19.54 7.60 -2.81
C ARG A 82 19.70 8.50 -4.02
N LYS A 83 19.35 7.97 -5.20
CA LYS A 83 19.29 8.77 -6.45
C LYS A 83 18.26 9.91 -6.38
N SER A 84 17.31 9.87 -5.44
CA SER A 84 16.38 10.97 -5.15
C SER A 84 17.00 12.09 -4.32
N GLY A 85 18.14 11.85 -3.67
CA GLY A 85 18.77 12.76 -2.70
C GLY A 85 18.40 12.48 -1.24
N ASP A 86 17.46 11.56 -0.98
CA ASP A 86 17.06 11.19 0.38
C ASP A 86 18.09 10.25 1.05
N PRO A 87 18.15 10.21 2.40
CA PRO A 87 18.97 9.24 3.13
C PRO A 87 18.63 7.80 2.74
N TYR A 88 19.64 6.94 2.58
CA TYR A 88 19.43 5.56 2.11
C TYR A 88 18.51 4.74 3.01
N ILE A 89 18.54 4.97 4.33
CA ILE A 89 17.70 4.30 5.32
C ILE A 89 16.19 4.39 5.03
N THR A 90 15.76 5.40 4.27
CA THR A 90 14.36 5.54 3.84
C THR A 90 13.88 4.34 3.01
N HIS A 91 14.77 3.71 2.24
CA HIS A 91 14.44 2.56 1.40
C HIS A 91 14.17 1.30 2.23
N PRO A 92 15.10 0.79 3.07
CA PRO A 92 14.83 -0.37 3.91
C PRO A 92 13.61 -0.18 4.82
N VAL A 93 13.41 1.02 5.37
CA VAL A 93 12.22 1.32 6.19
C VAL A 93 10.92 1.22 5.39
N ALA A 94 10.89 1.75 4.16
CA ALA A 94 9.73 1.63 3.29
C ALA A 94 9.44 0.18 2.90
N VAL A 95 10.47 -0.62 2.62
CA VAL A 95 10.34 -2.06 2.32
C VAL A 95 9.77 -2.81 3.54
N ALA A 96 10.32 -2.56 4.73
CA ALA A 96 9.80 -3.13 5.96
C ALA A 96 8.35 -2.69 6.23
N THR A 97 7.99 -1.45 5.92
CA THR A 97 6.62 -0.93 6.10
C THR A 97 5.63 -1.67 5.21
N ILE A 98 5.96 -1.89 3.93
CA ILE A 98 5.15 -2.69 3.00
C ILE A 98 4.92 -4.11 3.56
N LEU A 99 5.97 -4.74 4.10
CA LEU A 99 5.87 -6.07 4.69
C LEU A 99 5.06 -6.09 5.98
N ALA A 100 5.16 -5.03 6.80
CA ALA A 100 4.38 -4.89 8.02
C ALA A 100 2.89 -4.71 7.73
N GLU A 101 2.53 -3.96 6.68
CA GLU A 101 1.15 -3.83 6.19
C GLU A 101 0.57 -5.17 5.72
N LEU A 102 1.41 -6.02 5.12
CA LEU A 102 1.06 -7.40 4.74
C LEU A 102 0.98 -8.37 5.93
N GLY A 103 1.27 -7.91 7.14
CA GLY A 103 1.17 -8.71 8.37
C GLY A 103 2.38 -9.62 8.61
N MET A 104 3.55 -9.32 8.05
CA MET A 104 4.77 -10.12 8.28
C MET A 104 5.29 -9.98 9.72
N THR A 105 6.04 -10.98 10.18
CA THR A 105 6.55 -11.08 11.55
C THR A 105 7.86 -10.33 11.75
N ALA A 106 8.20 -10.01 13.01
CA ALA A 106 9.39 -9.24 13.38
C ALA A 106 10.72 -9.74 12.76
N PRO A 107 11.02 -11.06 12.67
CA PRO A 107 12.23 -11.53 11.99
C PRO A 107 12.29 -11.18 10.50
N THR A 108 11.16 -11.24 9.80
CA THR A 108 11.08 -10.85 8.38
C THR A 108 11.24 -9.35 8.19
N LEU A 109 10.68 -8.56 9.12
CA LEU A 109 10.83 -7.11 9.10
C LEU A 109 12.27 -6.68 9.41
N ALA A 110 12.93 -7.34 10.36
CA ALA A 110 14.34 -7.13 10.65
C ALA A 110 15.21 -7.50 9.44
N ALA A 111 14.97 -8.65 8.80
CA ALA A 111 15.66 -9.03 7.57
C ALA A 111 15.44 -8.01 6.44
N ALA A 112 14.24 -7.45 6.32
CA ALA A 112 13.94 -6.41 5.33
C ALA A 112 14.66 -5.08 5.60
N LEU A 113 14.85 -4.69 6.87
CA LEU A 113 15.66 -3.52 7.23
C LEU A 113 17.15 -3.72 6.91
N LEU A 114 17.62 -4.97 6.97
CA LEU A 114 19.03 -5.33 6.81
C LEU A 114 19.37 -5.90 5.42
N HIS A 115 18.41 -5.97 4.49
CA HIS A 115 18.61 -6.71 3.24
C HIS A 115 19.73 -6.16 2.35
N ASP A 116 19.93 -4.84 2.35
CA ASP A 116 20.97 -4.15 1.57
C ASP A 116 22.26 -3.91 2.37
N THR A 117 22.28 -4.14 3.69
CA THR A 117 23.46 -3.83 4.51
C THR A 117 24.66 -4.71 4.13
N VAL A 118 24.41 -5.97 3.79
CA VAL A 118 25.46 -6.92 3.43
C VAL A 118 26.02 -6.68 2.01
N GLU A 119 25.22 -6.06 1.13
CA GLU A 119 25.64 -5.80 -0.25
C GLU A 119 26.36 -4.46 -0.40
N ASP A 120 25.83 -3.42 0.25
CA ASP A 120 26.26 -2.03 0.02
C ASP A 120 27.21 -1.49 1.10
N THR A 121 27.47 -2.24 2.18
CA THR A 121 28.27 -1.77 3.32
C THR A 121 29.34 -2.78 3.75
N GLU A 122 30.19 -2.42 4.71
CA GLU A 122 31.23 -3.31 5.26
C GLU A 122 30.67 -4.40 6.21
N TYR A 123 29.36 -4.36 6.52
CA TYR A 123 28.73 -5.28 7.46
C TYR A 123 28.66 -6.71 6.90
N SER A 124 29.30 -7.67 7.58
CA SER A 124 29.43 -9.03 7.06
C SER A 124 28.27 -9.95 7.46
N LEU A 125 28.05 -11.03 6.71
CA LEU A 125 27.09 -12.09 7.10
C LEU A 125 27.43 -12.72 8.46
N LYS A 126 28.71 -12.72 8.87
CA LYS A 126 29.11 -13.26 10.18
C LYS A 126 28.64 -12.34 11.30
N ASP A 127 28.78 -11.04 11.12
CA ASP A 127 28.32 -10.04 12.10
C ASP A 127 26.79 -10.08 12.21
N LEU A 128 26.09 -10.15 11.07
CA LEU A 128 24.64 -10.31 11.02
C LEU A 128 24.16 -11.56 11.76
N THR A 129 24.86 -12.69 11.59
CA THR A 129 24.54 -13.94 12.29
C THR A 129 24.78 -13.84 13.79
N ALA A 130 25.84 -13.15 14.21
CA ALA A 130 26.15 -12.94 15.62
C ALA A 130 25.13 -12.02 16.31
N ASP A 131 24.70 -10.95 15.64
CA ASP A 131 23.83 -9.92 16.21
C ASP A 131 22.34 -10.31 16.18
N PHE A 132 21.89 -11.00 15.13
CA PHE A 132 20.46 -11.27 14.85
C PHE A 132 20.11 -12.75 14.72
N GLY A 133 21.11 -13.64 14.71
CA GLY A 133 20.93 -15.08 14.59
C GLY A 133 20.90 -15.60 13.15
N GLU A 134 20.95 -16.93 13.03
CA GLU A 134 21.06 -17.64 11.75
C GLU A 134 19.83 -17.47 10.85
N GLU A 135 18.64 -17.36 11.45
CA GLU A 135 17.39 -17.20 10.69
C GLU A 135 17.39 -15.91 9.85
N ILE A 136 17.69 -14.77 10.48
CA ILE A 136 17.71 -13.46 9.80
C ILE A 136 18.87 -13.40 8.80
N ALA A 137 20.03 -13.96 9.16
CA ALA A 137 21.16 -14.02 8.25
C ALA A 137 20.87 -14.84 6.99
N MET A 138 20.17 -15.96 7.12
CA MET A 138 19.75 -16.79 5.99
C MET A 138 18.76 -16.05 5.07
N LEU A 139 17.83 -15.27 5.64
CA LEU A 139 16.90 -14.46 4.87
C LEU A 139 17.63 -13.38 4.06
N VAL A 140 18.53 -12.63 4.70
CA VAL A 140 19.31 -11.55 4.04
C VAL A 140 20.23 -12.13 2.97
N ASP A 141 20.99 -13.18 3.26
CA ASP A 141 21.84 -13.88 2.28
C ASP A 141 21.03 -14.38 1.08
N GLY A 142 19.83 -14.91 1.33
CA GLY A 142 18.89 -15.31 0.29
C GLY A 142 18.50 -14.16 -0.65
N VAL A 143 18.23 -12.98 -0.11
CA VAL A 143 17.85 -11.79 -0.89
C VAL A 143 19.04 -11.27 -1.71
N THR A 144 20.20 -11.06 -1.09
CA THR A 144 21.41 -10.56 -1.76
C THR A 144 21.86 -11.48 -2.91
N LYS A 145 21.73 -12.81 -2.74
CA LYS A 145 22.06 -13.77 -3.81
C LYS A 145 21.13 -13.69 -5.02
N LEU A 146 19.88 -13.26 -4.83
CA LEU A 146 18.94 -13.06 -5.94
C LEU A 146 19.28 -11.81 -6.76
N ASP A 147 19.88 -10.78 -6.15
CA ASP A 147 20.27 -9.54 -6.84
C ASP A 147 21.45 -9.70 -7.79
N LYS A 148 22.47 -10.44 -7.36
CA LYS A 148 23.73 -10.62 -8.11
C LYS A 148 23.60 -11.39 -9.43
N VAL A 149 22.43 -11.92 -9.76
CA VAL A 149 22.23 -12.83 -10.90
C VAL A 149 21.46 -12.19 -12.08
N SER A 150 20.95 -10.96 -11.96
CA SER A 150 20.09 -10.35 -12.99
C SER A 150 20.78 -9.84 -14.28
N TYR A 151 21.95 -10.37 -14.66
CA TYR A 151 22.70 -9.91 -15.84
C TYR A 151 22.58 -10.89 -17.03
N GLY A 152 21.67 -10.58 -17.96
CA GLY A 152 21.68 -11.11 -19.34
C GLY A 152 20.32 -11.54 -19.91
N ASP A 153 20.15 -11.51 -21.24
CA ASP A 153 18.91 -11.93 -21.92
C ASP A 153 18.66 -13.46 -21.84
N ALA A 154 19.69 -14.26 -21.57
CA ALA A 154 19.59 -15.67 -21.23
C ALA A 154 19.24 -15.93 -19.75
N ALA A 155 19.20 -14.89 -18.91
CA ALA A 155 19.07 -15.00 -17.45
C ALA A 155 17.63 -15.21 -16.98
N GLN A 156 16.61 -15.16 -17.83
CA GLN A 156 15.22 -15.35 -17.39
C GLN A 156 14.97 -16.76 -16.85
N ALA A 157 15.43 -17.80 -17.55
CA ALA A 157 15.30 -19.19 -17.11
C ALA A 157 16.14 -19.46 -15.84
N GLU A 158 17.32 -18.84 -15.74
CA GLU A 158 18.20 -18.96 -14.58
C GLU A 158 17.64 -18.23 -13.34
N THR A 159 17.11 -17.03 -13.53
CA THR A 159 16.44 -16.23 -12.50
C THR A 159 15.22 -16.97 -11.97
N VAL A 160 14.39 -17.54 -12.86
CA VAL A 160 13.25 -18.37 -12.46
C VAL A 160 13.71 -19.62 -11.71
N ARG A 161 14.74 -20.33 -12.19
CA ARG A 161 15.28 -21.52 -11.51
C ARG A 161 15.84 -21.20 -10.12
N LYS A 162 16.56 -20.10 -9.95
CA LYS A 162 17.10 -19.67 -8.65
C LYS A 162 16.03 -19.11 -7.72
N MET A 163 15.01 -18.43 -8.23
CA MET A 163 13.83 -18.06 -7.44
C MET A 163 13.10 -19.31 -6.93
N VAL A 164 12.98 -20.37 -7.74
CA VAL A 164 12.43 -21.66 -7.29
C VAL A 164 13.30 -22.30 -6.20
N VAL A 165 14.64 -22.22 -6.31
CA VAL A 165 15.55 -22.70 -5.26
C VAL A 165 15.45 -21.85 -3.98
N ALA A 166 15.28 -20.53 -4.10
CA ALA A 166 15.06 -19.65 -2.95
C ALA A 166 13.71 -19.94 -2.27
N MET A 167 12.65 -20.15 -3.06
CA MET A 167 11.34 -20.62 -2.57
C MET A 167 11.43 -21.95 -1.82
N ALA A 168 12.33 -22.86 -2.24
CA ALA A 168 12.51 -24.16 -1.61
C ALA A 168 13.18 -24.08 -0.23
N ARG A 169 13.89 -22.99 0.09
CA ARG A 169 14.49 -22.76 1.41
C ARG A 169 13.55 -21.98 2.32
N ASP A 170 13.11 -20.81 1.87
CA ASP A 170 12.19 -19.97 2.62
C ASP A 170 11.45 -18.98 1.70
N ILE A 171 10.12 -19.06 1.72
CA ILE A 171 9.24 -18.19 0.93
C ILE A 171 9.40 -16.71 1.30
N ARG A 172 9.80 -16.40 2.54
CA ARG A 172 9.95 -15.03 3.06
C ARG A 172 11.02 -14.24 2.30
N VAL A 173 12.06 -14.92 1.80
CA VAL A 173 13.09 -14.31 0.94
C VAL A 173 12.46 -13.69 -0.31
N LEU A 174 11.53 -14.42 -0.95
CA LEU A 174 10.85 -13.93 -2.14
C LEU A 174 9.90 -12.77 -1.81
N VAL A 175 9.19 -12.83 -0.68
CA VAL A 175 8.30 -11.74 -0.25
C VAL A 175 9.09 -10.46 0.02
N ILE A 176 10.24 -10.53 0.69
CA ILE A 176 11.15 -9.40 0.88
C ILE A 176 11.58 -8.85 -0.48
N LYS A 177 11.97 -9.72 -1.43
CA LYS A 177 12.38 -9.30 -2.76
C LYS A 177 11.27 -8.61 -3.56
N LEU A 178 10.03 -9.09 -3.43
CA LEU A 178 8.86 -8.45 -4.04
C LEU A 178 8.63 -7.05 -3.47
N ALA A 179 8.74 -6.89 -2.14
CA ALA A 179 8.56 -5.60 -1.48
C ALA A 179 9.67 -4.61 -1.84
N ASP A 180 10.93 -5.07 -1.91
CA ASP A 180 12.04 -4.28 -2.45
C ASP A 180 11.75 -3.83 -3.88
N ARG A 181 11.42 -4.76 -4.79
CA ARG A 181 11.14 -4.42 -6.19
C ARG A 181 9.96 -3.45 -6.32
N LEU A 182 8.93 -3.58 -5.48
CA LEU A 182 7.80 -2.65 -5.43
C LEU A 182 8.23 -1.24 -5.02
N HIS A 183 8.98 -1.11 -3.94
CA HIS A 183 9.45 0.21 -3.51
C HIS A 183 10.40 0.83 -4.53
N ASN A 184 11.29 0.03 -5.12
CA ASN A 184 12.13 0.46 -6.22
C ASN A 184 11.31 0.93 -7.44
N ALA A 185 10.23 0.22 -7.80
CA ALA A 185 9.33 0.63 -8.87
C ALA A 185 8.64 1.97 -8.61
N ARG A 186 8.22 2.24 -7.37
CA ARG A 186 7.64 3.53 -6.95
C ARG A 186 8.62 4.72 -7.12
N THR A 187 9.92 4.44 -7.19
CA THR A 187 10.99 5.45 -7.30
C THR A 187 11.67 5.52 -8.67
N TRP A 188 11.16 4.81 -9.69
CA TRP A 188 11.76 4.83 -11.04
C TRP A 188 11.78 6.20 -11.71
N ARG A 189 10.97 7.15 -11.26
CA ARG A 189 11.01 8.54 -11.74
C ARG A 189 12.38 9.23 -11.56
N PHE A 190 13.20 8.75 -10.62
CA PHE A 190 14.53 9.31 -10.34
C PHE A 190 15.68 8.55 -11.02
N VAL A 191 15.39 7.51 -11.81
CA VAL A 191 16.40 6.75 -12.55
C VAL A 191 16.32 7.02 -14.04
N SER A 192 17.38 6.70 -14.79
CA SER A 192 17.38 6.86 -16.25
C SER A 192 16.28 6.04 -16.90
N LYS A 193 15.68 6.57 -17.97
CA LYS A 193 14.58 5.89 -18.70
C LYS A 193 14.96 4.48 -19.16
N GLU A 194 16.20 4.31 -19.60
CA GLU A 194 16.72 3.02 -20.03
C GLU A 194 16.79 2.01 -18.88
N SER A 195 17.33 2.43 -17.72
CA SER A 195 17.38 1.56 -16.54
C SER A 195 15.98 1.25 -16.01
N ALA A 196 15.07 2.22 -16.01
CA ALA A 196 13.67 2.01 -15.62
C ALA A 196 12.99 1.00 -16.54
N ALA A 197 13.13 1.16 -17.87
CA ALA A 197 12.55 0.26 -18.85
C ALA A 197 13.10 -1.17 -18.73
N ARG A 198 14.41 -1.34 -18.49
CA ARG A 198 14.99 -2.67 -18.25
C ARG A 198 14.38 -3.34 -17.01
N LYS A 199 14.35 -2.63 -15.88
CA LYS A 199 13.76 -3.13 -14.61
C LYS A 199 12.25 -3.40 -14.74
N ALA A 200 11.53 -2.57 -15.50
CA ALA A 200 10.10 -2.76 -15.76
C ALA A 200 9.81 -3.99 -16.62
N ARG A 201 10.62 -4.28 -17.65
CA ARG A 201 10.51 -5.53 -18.43
C ARG A 201 10.71 -6.76 -17.56
N GLU A 202 11.78 -6.78 -16.77
CA GLU A 202 12.06 -7.87 -15.82
C GLU A 202 10.90 -8.05 -14.83
N THR A 203 10.36 -6.93 -14.33
CA THR A 203 9.24 -6.92 -13.39
C THR A 203 7.98 -7.56 -13.99
N LEU A 204 7.62 -7.23 -15.23
CA LEU A 204 6.45 -7.82 -15.89
C LEU A 204 6.63 -9.30 -16.23
N VAL A 205 7.82 -9.70 -16.68
CA VAL A 205 8.07 -11.08 -17.15
C VAL A 205 8.27 -12.05 -15.99
N VAL A 206 8.96 -11.62 -14.92
CA VAL A 206 9.38 -12.52 -13.83
C VAL A 206 8.64 -12.20 -12.54
N ILE A 207 8.73 -10.96 -12.06
CA ILE A 207 8.33 -10.58 -10.70
C ILE A 207 6.80 -10.57 -10.51
N ALA A 208 6.04 -9.99 -11.46
CA ALA A 208 4.59 -9.92 -11.38
C ALA A 208 3.91 -11.31 -11.44
N PRO A 209 4.32 -12.25 -12.32
CA PRO A 209 3.82 -13.63 -12.27
C PRO A 209 4.12 -14.35 -10.96
N LEU A 210 5.24 -14.04 -10.29
CA LEU A 210 5.56 -14.62 -8.99
C LEU A 210 4.67 -14.06 -7.88
N ALA A 211 4.47 -12.75 -7.85
CA ALA A 211 3.49 -12.13 -6.94
C ALA A 211 2.08 -12.73 -7.14
N HIS A 212 1.70 -13.02 -8.38
CA HIS A 212 0.44 -13.72 -8.68
C HIS A 212 0.38 -15.13 -8.08
N ARG A 213 1.47 -15.92 -8.19
CA ARG A 213 1.57 -17.27 -7.63
C ARG A 213 1.51 -17.27 -6.11
N LEU A 214 2.07 -16.25 -5.46
CA LEU A 214 2.05 -16.05 -4.01
C LEU A 214 0.71 -15.48 -3.48
N GLY A 215 -0.28 -15.26 -4.36
CA GLY A 215 -1.56 -14.66 -3.96
C GLY A 215 -1.47 -13.16 -3.64
N MET A 216 -0.33 -12.51 -3.88
CA MET A 216 -0.08 -11.09 -3.60
C MET A 216 -0.65 -10.20 -4.71
N ALA A 217 -1.98 -10.22 -4.86
CA ALA A 217 -2.68 -9.54 -5.95
C ALA A 217 -2.47 -8.02 -5.97
N THR A 218 -2.48 -7.36 -4.81
CA THR A 218 -2.25 -5.91 -4.69
C THR A 218 -0.86 -5.53 -5.19
N VAL A 219 0.17 -6.23 -4.74
CA VAL A 219 1.56 -6.01 -5.16
C VAL A 219 1.74 -6.29 -6.64
N LYS A 220 1.14 -7.37 -7.15
CA LYS A 220 1.14 -7.70 -8.58
C LYS A 220 0.60 -6.53 -9.40
N TRP A 221 -0.61 -6.06 -9.09
CA TRP A 221 -1.26 -5.02 -9.90
C TRP A 221 -0.50 -3.71 -9.86
N GLU A 222 0.06 -3.35 -8.70
CA GLU A 222 0.86 -2.13 -8.58
C GLU A 222 2.18 -2.23 -9.37
N LEU A 223 2.87 -3.37 -9.31
CA LEU A 223 4.06 -3.64 -10.13
C LEU A 223 3.74 -3.59 -11.63
N GLU A 224 2.60 -4.15 -12.03
CA GLU A 224 2.14 -4.13 -13.42
C GLU A 224 1.88 -2.70 -13.91
N ASP A 225 1.14 -1.90 -13.14
CA ASP A 225 0.81 -0.51 -13.51
C ASP A 225 2.07 0.38 -13.53
N LEU A 226 2.98 0.25 -12.56
CA LEU A 226 4.24 0.99 -12.52
C LEU A 226 5.15 0.59 -13.70
N SER A 227 5.22 -0.70 -14.03
CA SER A 227 6.01 -1.18 -15.16
C SER A 227 5.43 -0.73 -16.49
N PHE A 228 4.10 -0.70 -16.59
CA PHE A 228 3.41 -0.19 -17.76
C PHE A 228 3.71 1.31 -17.99
N ALA A 229 3.63 2.12 -16.93
CA ALA A 229 3.97 3.54 -16.99
C ALA A 229 5.44 3.78 -17.41
N ALA A 230 6.36 2.94 -16.93
CA ALA A 230 7.78 3.05 -17.29
C ALA A 230 8.09 2.61 -18.73
N LEU A 231 7.38 1.62 -19.27
CA LEU A 231 7.63 1.07 -20.61
C LEU A 231 6.92 1.85 -21.72
N TYR A 232 5.68 2.26 -21.50
CA TYR A 232 4.84 2.89 -22.51
C TYR A 232 4.17 4.16 -21.96
N PRO A 233 4.96 5.20 -21.59
CA PRO A 233 4.43 6.38 -20.90
C PRO A 233 3.32 7.08 -21.69
N LYS A 234 3.47 7.22 -23.01
CA LYS A 234 2.45 7.87 -23.87
C LYS A 234 1.10 7.13 -23.83
N VAL A 235 1.13 5.81 -23.92
CA VAL A 235 -0.09 4.98 -23.90
C VAL A 235 -0.70 4.95 -22.51
N TYR A 236 0.14 4.95 -21.47
CA TYR A 236 -0.31 5.08 -20.09
C TYR A 236 -1.08 6.39 -19.88
N ASP A 237 -0.51 7.53 -20.28
CA ASP A 237 -1.13 8.85 -20.13
C ASP A 237 -2.45 8.95 -20.92
N GLU A 238 -2.51 8.37 -22.11
CA GLU A 238 -3.73 8.28 -22.91
C GLU A 238 -4.83 7.47 -22.20
N ILE A 239 -4.51 6.28 -21.68
CA ILE A 239 -5.46 5.46 -20.92
C ILE A 239 -5.93 6.19 -19.66
N VAL A 240 -5.02 6.85 -18.92
CA VAL A 240 -5.37 7.63 -17.73
C VAL A 240 -6.35 8.74 -18.09
N ARG A 241 -6.09 9.49 -19.16
CA ARG A 241 -6.98 10.55 -19.64
C ARG A 241 -8.36 10.01 -20.02
N LEU A 242 -8.41 8.94 -20.81
CA LEU A 242 -9.66 8.32 -21.24
C LEU A 242 -10.48 7.78 -20.06
N VAL A 243 -9.81 7.23 -19.04
CA VAL A 243 -10.46 6.76 -17.80
C VAL A 243 -10.96 7.91 -16.94
N ALA A 244 -10.24 9.03 -16.91
CA ALA A 244 -10.61 10.25 -16.17
C ALA A 244 -11.81 10.97 -16.81
N GLU A 245 -11.82 11.11 -18.14
CA GLU A 245 -12.95 11.73 -18.87
C GLU A 245 -14.28 11.00 -18.60
N ARG A 246 -14.24 9.68 -18.43
CA ARG A 246 -15.41 8.84 -18.14
C ARG A 246 -15.64 8.58 -16.64
N ALA A 247 -14.81 9.14 -15.76
CA ALA A 247 -14.91 8.89 -14.32
C ALA A 247 -16.23 9.37 -13.69
N PRO A 248 -16.74 10.58 -13.99
CA PRO A 248 -17.98 11.08 -13.36
C PRO A 248 -19.19 10.19 -13.66
N ALA A 249 -19.42 9.87 -14.95
CA ALA A 249 -20.52 9.01 -15.37
C ALA A 249 -20.41 7.59 -14.78
N ARG A 250 -19.17 7.08 -14.63
CA ARG A 250 -18.90 5.79 -14.01
C ARG A 250 -19.23 5.79 -12.51
N GLU A 251 -18.86 6.85 -11.80
CA GLU A 251 -19.10 6.96 -10.36
C GLU A 251 -20.59 7.09 -10.04
N GLU A 252 -21.33 7.86 -10.86
CA GLU A 252 -22.78 7.96 -10.77
C GLU A 252 -23.44 6.58 -11.01
N TYR A 253 -23.05 5.89 -12.09
CA TYR A 253 -23.55 4.54 -12.35
C TYR A 253 -23.20 3.55 -11.24
N LEU A 254 -21.97 3.59 -10.71
CA LEU A 254 -21.55 2.78 -9.57
C LEU A 254 -22.34 3.12 -8.29
N ALA A 255 -22.70 4.37 -8.06
CA ALA A 255 -23.53 4.75 -6.92
C ALA A 255 -24.93 4.13 -7.03
N VAL A 256 -25.55 4.21 -8.21
CA VAL A 256 -26.86 3.61 -8.47
C VAL A 256 -26.81 2.08 -8.27
N VAL A 257 -25.83 1.41 -8.87
CA VAL A 257 -25.68 -0.05 -8.74
C VAL A 257 -25.41 -0.45 -7.29
N ARG A 258 -24.56 0.30 -6.57
CA ARG A 258 -24.28 0.02 -5.15
C ARG A 258 -25.53 0.13 -4.28
N GLU A 259 -26.36 1.15 -4.50
CA GLU A 259 -27.59 1.32 -3.74
C GLU A 259 -28.59 0.20 -4.04
N GLN A 260 -28.75 -0.18 -5.31
CA GLN A 260 -29.62 -1.28 -5.71
C GLN A 260 -29.17 -2.62 -5.09
N VAL A 261 -27.87 -2.96 -5.22
CA VAL A 261 -27.32 -4.17 -4.61
C VAL A 261 -27.46 -4.12 -3.08
N GLY A 262 -27.20 -2.97 -2.47
CA GLY A 262 -27.35 -2.79 -1.03
C GLY A 262 -28.78 -3.03 -0.57
N ALA A 263 -29.78 -2.52 -1.31
CA ALA A 263 -31.19 -2.72 -1.00
C ALA A 263 -31.60 -4.20 -1.10
N ASP A 264 -31.15 -4.91 -2.13
CA ASP A 264 -31.45 -6.33 -2.32
C ASP A 264 -30.85 -7.20 -1.22
N LEU A 265 -29.59 -6.93 -0.85
CA LEU A 265 -28.92 -7.67 0.22
C LEU A 265 -29.58 -7.42 1.58
N ARG A 266 -30.05 -6.18 1.84
CA ARG A 266 -30.85 -5.85 3.04
C ARG A 266 -32.18 -6.60 3.05
N ALA A 267 -32.89 -6.66 1.92
CA ALA A 267 -34.15 -7.40 1.80
C ALA A 267 -33.96 -8.91 2.03
N ALA A 268 -32.84 -9.46 1.55
CA ALA A 268 -32.43 -10.84 1.80
C ALA A 268 -31.88 -11.09 3.22
N LYS A 269 -31.80 -10.05 4.06
CA LYS A 269 -31.22 -10.09 5.43
C LYS A 269 -29.75 -10.54 5.47
N ILE A 270 -29.00 -10.22 4.41
CA ILE A 270 -27.57 -10.53 4.29
C ILE A 270 -26.77 -9.29 4.66
N LYS A 271 -25.91 -9.42 5.68
CA LYS A 271 -24.98 -8.36 6.05
C LYS A 271 -23.80 -8.37 5.07
N ALA A 272 -23.64 -7.30 4.30
CA ALA A 272 -22.59 -7.20 3.30
C ALA A 272 -22.05 -5.78 3.15
N VAL A 273 -20.77 -5.67 2.75
CA VAL A 273 -20.13 -4.41 2.36
C VAL A 273 -19.96 -4.40 0.85
N VAL A 274 -20.63 -3.45 0.18
CA VAL A 274 -20.58 -3.31 -1.29
C VAL A 274 -19.63 -2.18 -1.65
N THR A 275 -18.58 -2.50 -2.41
CA THR A 275 -17.53 -1.56 -2.82
C THR A 275 -17.36 -1.57 -4.33
N GLY A 276 -16.95 -0.44 -4.91
CA GLY A 276 -16.50 -0.40 -6.29
C GLY A 276 -15.09 -0.97 -6.40
N ARG A 277 -14.82 -1.80 -7.41
CA ARG A 277 -13.48 -2.30 -7.72
C ARG A 277 -12.94 -1.53 -8.92
N PRO A 278 -11.98 -0.61 -8.74
CA PRO A 278 -11.31 0.01 -9.88
C PRO A 278 -10.55 -1.06 -10.67
N LYS A 279 -10.48 -0.88 -11.98
CA LYS A 279 -9.62 -1.70 -12.84
C LYS A 279 -8.25 -1.06 -12.98
N HIS A 280 -7.22 -1.90 -12.95
CA HIS A 280 -5.83 -1.51 -13.17
C HIS A 280 -5.58 -1.19 -14.64
N TYR A 281 -4.75 -0.19 -14.90
CA TYR A 281 -4.50 0.35 -16.24
C TYR A 281 -3.84 -0.68 -17.15
N TYR A 282 -2.89 -1.44 -16.62
CA TYR A 282 -2.23 -2.51 -17.38
C TYR A 282 -3.21 -3.61 -17.81
N SER A 283 -4.19 -3.96 -16.97
CA SER A 283 -5.24 -4.91 -17.33
C SER A 283 -6.18 -4.39 -18.43
N ILE A 284 -6.39 -3.07 -18.50
CA ILE A 284 -7.15 -2.43 -19.58
C ILE A 284 -6.33 -2.51 -20.87
N TYR A 285 -5.06 -2.11 -20.81
CA TYR A 285 -4.11 -2.19 -21.92
C TYR A 285 -4.00 -3.61 -22.52
N GLN A 286 -3.80 -4.62 -21.69
CA GLN A 286 -3.74 -6.02 -22.14
C GLN A 286 -5.04 -6.44 -22.85
N LYS A 287 -6.20 -6.01 -22.35
CA LYS A 287 -7.49 -6.31 -23.01
C LYS A 287 -7.63 -5.61 -24.35
N MET A 288 -7.14 -4.38 -24.49
CA MET A 288 -7.17 -3.64 -25.75
C MET A 288 -6.32 -4.33 -26.82
N ILE A 289 -5.06 -4.66 -26.49
CA ILE A 289 -4.13 -5.30 -27.43
C ILE A 289 -4.58 -6.72 -27.80
N VAL A 290 -4.87 -7.57 -26.81
CA VAL A 290 -5.14 -8.99 -27.07
C VAL A 290 -6.47 -9.21 -27.79
N ARG A 291 -7.43 -8.28 -27.65
CA ARG A 291 -8.78 -8.43 -28.21
C ARG A 291 -9.09 -7.49 -29.36
N GLY A 292 -8.15 -6.61 -29.74
CA GLY A 292 -8.32 -5.64 -30.84
C GLY A 292 -9.59 -4.79 -30.71
N ARG A 293 -10.02 -4.49 -29.48
CA ARG A 293 -11.26 -3.75 -29.21
C ARG A 293 -10.97 -2.28 -28.96
N ASP A 294 -11.81 -1.43 -29.53
CA ASP A 294 -11.79 0.00 -29.24
C ASP A 294 -12.12 0.26 -27.77
N PHE A 295 -11.51 1.31 -27.21
CA PHE A 295 -11.76 1.74 -25.83
C PHE A 295 -13.25 2.01 -25.55
N ALA A 296 -14.00 2.42 -26.58
CA ALA A 296 -15.44 2.62 -26.53
C ALA A 296 -16.23 1.35 -26.19
N ASP A 297 -15.75 0.17 -26.61
CA ASP A 297 -16.41 -1.13 -26.41
C ASP A 297 -16.12 -1.75 -25.04
N ILE A 298 -15.32 -1.09 -24.19
CA ILE A 298 -15.02 -1.58 -22.85
C ILE A 298 -16.18 -1.21 -21.90
N TYR A 299 -17.35 -1.81 -22.13
CA TYR A 299 -18.47 -1.87 -21.17
C TYR A 299 -18.07 -2.54 -19.83
N ASP A 300 -16.90 -3.18 -19.80
CA ASP A 300 -16.36 -3.95 -18.69
C ASP A 300 -15.71 -3.06 -17.61
N LEU A 301 -15.66 -1.72 -17.73
CA LEU A 301 -14.93 -0.86 -16.78
C LEU A 301 -15.51 -0.81 -15.35
N VAL A 302 -16.72 -1.33 -15.14
CA VAL A 302 -17.42 -1.26 -13.85
C VAL A 302 -17.38 -2.62 -13.16
N GLY A 303 -16.68 -2.71 -12.02
CA GLY A 303 -16.68 -3.87 -11.15
C GLY A 303 -17.24 -3.53 -9.78
N VAL A 304 -18.12 -4.38 -9.25
CA VAL A 304 -18.61 -4.29 -7.86
C VAL A 304 -18.08 -5.48 -7.08
N ARG A 305 -17.64 -5.23 -5.85
CA ARG A 305 -17.20 -6.25 -4.90
C ARG A 305 -18.15 -6.25 -3.70
N VAL A 306 -18.71 -7.41 -3.41
CA VAL A 306 -19.55 -7.65 -2.24
C VAL A 306 -18.74 -8.49 -1.25
N LEU A 307 -18.53 -7.98 -0.05
CA LEU A 307 -17.84 -8.67 1.04
C LEU A 307 -18.89 -9.12 2.07
N VAL A 308 -18.83 -10.39 2.45
CA VAL A 308 -19.74 -11.04 3.40
C VAL A 308 -18.94 -11.91 4.37
N ASP A 309 -19.56 -12.25 5.51
CA ASP A 309 -18.88 -12.95 6.60
C ASP A 309 -18.84 -14.48 6.42
N SER A 310 -19.72 -15.05 5.58
CA SER A 310 -19.82 -16.52 5.41
C SER A 310 -20.00 -16.98 3.95
N VAL A 311 -19.59 -18.23 3.69
CA VAL A 311 -19.78 -18.88 2.37
C VAL A 311 -21.26 -19.00 2.01
N ARG A 312 -22.13 -19.25 3.01
CA ARG A 312 -23.59 -19.28 2.81
C ARG A 312 -24.09 -17.94 2.29
N ASP A 313 -23.60 -16.85 2.87
CA ASP A 313 -23.97 -15.50 2.46
C ASP A 313 -23.42 -15.14 1.07
N CYS A 314 -22.27 -15.71 0.65
CA CYS A 314 -21.77 -15.53 -0.72
C CYS A 314 -22.78 -16.05 -1.75
N TYR A 315 -23.29 -17.27 -1.55
CA TYR A 315 -24.28 -17.87 -2.46
C TYR A 315 -25.67 -17.22 -2.32
N GLY A 316 -26.04 -16.77 -1.12
CA GLY A 316 -27.25 -15.97 -0.90
C GLY A 316 -27.21 -14.64 -1.66
N ALA A 317 -26.09 -13.93 -1.60
CA ALA A 317 -25.86 -12.69 -2.34
C ALA A 317 -25.88 -12.93 -3.85
N LEU A 318 -25.27 -14.02 -4.33
CA LEU A 318 -25.31 -14.41 -5.74
C LEU A 318 -26.76 -14.61 -6.22
N GLY A 319 -27.58 -15.32 -5.44
CA GLY A 319 -28.99 -15.55 -5.75
C GLY A 319 -29.79 -14.23 -5.84
N ALA A 320 -29.60 -13.33 -4.88
CA ALA A 320 -30.24 -12.01 -4.89
C ALA A 320 -29.87 -11.19 -6.13
N LEU A 321 -28.59 -11.23 -6.53
CA LEU A 321 -28.11 -10.54 -7.73
C LEU A 321 -28.67 -11.13 -9.03
N HIS A 322 -28.72 -12.46 -9.15
CA HIS A 322 -29.30 -13.13 -10.32
C HIS A 322 -30.82 -12.93 -10.44
N ALA A 323 -31.52 -12.66 -9.34
CA ALA A 323 -32.94 -12.32 -9.37
C ALA A 323 -33.18 -10.92 -9.98
N ARG A 324 -32.24 -9.99 -9.81
CA ARG A 324 -32.31 -8.65 -10.41
C ARG A 324 -31.80 -8.61 -11.85
N TRP A 325 -30.67 -9.25 -12.12
CA TRP A 325 -30.00 -9.20 -13.42
C TRP A 325 -29.77 -10.59 -13.98
N ASN A 326 -30.13 -10.77 -15.25
CA ASN A 326 -29.88 -12.01 -15.96
C ASN A 326 -28.37 -12.23 -16.13
N PRO A 327 -27.81 -13.35 -15.64
CA PRO A 327 -26.40 -13.64 -15.81
C PRO A 327 -26.06 -13.92 -17.27
N VAL A 328 -24.92 -13.40 -17.72
CA VAL A 328 -24.42 -13.67 -19.08
C VAL A 328 -23.87 -15.09 -19.14
N PRO A 329 -24.35 -15.96 -20.05
CA PRO A 329 -23.85 -17.33 -20.19
C PRO A 329 -22.32 -17.39 -20.37
N GLY A 330 -21.68 -18.36 -19.71
CA GLY A 330 -20.22 -18.56 -19.78
C GLY A 330 -19.37 -17.52 -19.06
N ARG A 331 -19.97 -16.54 -18.37
CA ARG A 331 -19.25 -15.53 -17.56
C ARG A 331 -19.23 -15.82 -16.06
N PHE A 332 -20.06 -16.74 -15.58
CA PHE A 332 -20.06 -17.18 -14.19
C PHE A 332 -18.80 -17.99 -13.87
N LYS A 333 -18.16 -17.69 -12.74
CA LYS A 333 -16.98 -18.41 -12.25
C LYS A 333 -17.08 -18.56 -10.74
N ASP A 334 -17.08 -19.79 -10.26
CA ASP A 334 -17.10 -20.10 -8.83
C ASP A 334 -15.70 -20.48 -8.36
N TYR A 335 -15.02 -19.53 -7.72
CA TYR A 335 -13.70 -19.76 -7.12
C TYR A 335 -13.78 -20.23 -5.66
N ILE A 336 -14.97 -20.27 -5.06
CA ILE A 336 -15.15 -20.85 -3.71
C ILE A 336 -15.13 -22.38 -3.82
N ALA A 337 -15.86 -22.93 -4.78
CA ALA A 337 -15.88 -24.37 -5.05
C ALA A 337 -14.61 -24.85 -5.77
N MET A 338 -14.04 -24.02 -6.65
CA MET A 338 -12.83 -24.33 -7.42
C MET A 338 -11.78 -23.23 -7.21
N PRO A 339 -11.09 -23.24 -6.05
CA PRO A 339 -10.08 -22.24 -5.73
C PRO A 339 -8.96 -22.28 -6.76
N LYS A 340 -8.39 -21.11 -7.04
CA LYS A 340 -7.22 -21.04 -7.92
C LYS A 340 -6.00 -21.61 -7.21
N PHE A 341 -4.99 -21.99 -7.99
CA PHE A 341 -3.69 -22.45 -7.46
C PHE A 341 -3.02 -21.47 -6.48
N ASN A 342 -3.35 -20.18 -6.55
CA ASN A 342 -2.83 -19.14 -5.66
C ASN A 342 -3.73 -18.87 -4.45
N LEU A 343 -4.64 -19.79 -4.12
CA LEU A 343 -5.57 -19.71 -2.98
C LEU A 343 -6.57 -18.53 -3.07
N TYR A 344 -6.76 -17.97 -4.28
CA TYR A 344 -7.81 -16.99 -4.56
C TYR A 344 -9.18 -17.63 -4.69
#